data_AF-C9MWN7-F1
#
_entry.id   AF-C9MWN7-F1
#
_cell.length_a   1.000
_cell.length_b   1.000
_cell.length_c   1.000
_cell.angle_alpha   90.00
_cell.angle_beta   90.00
_cell.angle_gamma   90.00
#
_symmetry.space_group_name_H-M   'P 1'
#
loop_
_entity.id
_entity.type
_entity.pdbx_description
1 polymer ?
#
loop_
_entity_poly.entity_id
_entity_poly.type
_entity_poly.pdbx_seq_one_letter_code
_entity_poly.pdbx_strand_id
1 'polypeptide(L)' 'MRIAHAVNKELEKKGINEKIYLISGGNDGKLVFLTEEQHKYIYAFFKDSKEKPLELNEWGKVMKTEPLNF' A
#
# COMPACT_ATOMS: atom_id res chain seq x y z
N MET A 1 -3.13 -8.13 -1.03
CA MET A 1 -3.24 -7.48 0.29
C MET A 1 -2.61 -8.27 1.45
N ARG A 2 -2.85 -9.59 1.60
CA ARG A 2 -2.31 -10.38 2.74
C ARG A 2 -0.79 -10.28 2.90
N ILE A 3 -0.03 -10.34 1.78
CA ILE A 3 1.43 -10.19 1.81
C ILE A 3 1.88 -8.80 2.31
N ALA A 4 1.22 -7.74 1.85
CA ALA A 4 1.53 -6.37 2.27
C ALA A 4 1.27 -6.17 3.78
N HIS A 5 0.17 -6.74 4.31
CA HIS A 5 -0.07 -6.74 5.76
C HIS A 5 1.02 -7.49 6.54
N ALA A 6 1.34 -8.72 6.12
CA ALA A 6 2.33 -9.55 6.80
C ALA A 6 3.72 -8.90 6.80
N VAL A 7 4.16 -8.38 5.65
CA VAL A 7 5.46 -7.71 5.54
C VAL A 7 5.48 -6.41 6.36
N ASN A 8 4.42 -5.58 6.30
CA ASN A 8 4.37 -4.36 7.11
C ASN A 8 4.47 -4.65 8.61
N LYS A 9 3.83 -5.71 9.11
CA LYS A 9 4.00 -6.16 10.51
C LYS A 9 5.44 -6.54 10.85
N GLU A 10 6.15 -7.20 9.95
CA GLU A 10 7.55 -7.60 10.19
C GLU A 10 8.52 -6.41 10.10
N LEU A 11 8.28 -5.45 9.21
CA LEU A 11 9.05 -4.21 9.13
C LEU A 11 8.90 -3.38 10.41
N GLU A 12 7.66 -3.24 10.90
CA GLU A 12 7.36 -2.54 12.14
C GLU A 12 8.08 -3.17 13.35
N LYS A 13 8.02 -4.51 13.49
CA LYS A 13 8.75 -5.23 14.56
C LYS A 13 10.26 -4.98 14.53
N LYS A 14 10.83 -4.75 13.36
CA LYS A 14 12.26 -4.49 13.16
C LYS A 14 12.63 -3.01 13.28
N GLY A 15 11.66 -2.13 13.55
CA GLY A 15 11.87 -0.68 13.60
C GLY A 15 12.23 -0.07 12.24
N ILE A 16 11.89 -0.75 11.13
CA ILE A 16 12.09 -0.22 9.78
C ILE A 16 10.95 0.75 9.50
N ASN A 17 11.29 1.96 9.05
CA ASN A 17 10.34 3.05 8.84
C ASN A 17 9.63 3.02 7.47
N GLU A 18 9.90 2.02 6.65
CA GLU A 18 9.25 1.80 5.37
C GLU A 18 8.01 0.92 5.51
N LYS A 19 7.05 1.10 4.61
CA LYS A 19 5.85 0.28 4.48
C LYS A 19 5.56 -0.01 3.01
N ILE A 20 4.93 -1.14 2.75
CA ILE A 20 4.34 -1.48 1.46
C ILE A 20 3.06 -0.69 1.25
N TYR A 21 3.00 -0.02 0.10
CA TYR A 21 1.81 0.59 -0.48
C TYR A 21 1.46 -0.12 -1.79
N LEU A 22 0.17 -0.24 -2.09
CA LEU A 22 -0.34 -0.97 -3.26
C LEU A 22 -0.74 0.03 -4.35
N ILE A 23 -0.26 -0.16 -5.58
CA ILE A 23 -0.47 0.77 -6.70
C ILE A 23 -1.47 0.21 -7.71
N SER A 24 -1.29 -1.04 -8.15
CA SER A 24 -2.17 -1.70 -9.12
C SER A 24 -2.41 -3.16 -8.74
N GLY A 25 -3.57 -3.70 -9.12
CA GLY A 25 -3.93 -5.12 -8.99
C GLY A 25 -4.06 -5.78 -10.36
N GLY A 26 -4.41 -7.07 -10.38
CA GLY A 26 -4.47 -7.87 -11.62
C GLY A 26 -3.20 -8.71 -11.83
N ASN A 27 -2.97 -9.17 -13.07
CA ASN A 27 -1.82 -10.02 -13.40
C ASN A 27 -0.47 -9.32 -13.16
N ASP A 28 -0.40 -8.00 -13.35
CA ASP A 28 0.79 -7.19 -13.16
C ASP A 28 0.61 -6.20 -12.00
N GLY A 29 0.26 -6.76 -10.84
CA GLY A 29 0.12 -5.98 -9.63
C GLY A 29 1.43 -5.27 -9.25
N LYS A 30 1.34 -3.98 -8.92
CA LYS A 30 2.48 -3.16 -8.50
C LYS A 30 2.33 -2.78 -7.04
N LEU A 31 3.45 -2.84 -6.33
CA LEU A 31 3.58 -2.36 -4.96
C LEU A 31 4.90 -1.61 -4.82
N VAL A 32 5.03 -0.79 -3.80
CA VAL A 32 6.23 0.00 -3.53
C VAL A 32 6.48 0.07 -2.02
N PHE A 33 7.76 0.08 -1.64
CA PHE A 33 8.19 0.37 -0.27
C PHE A 33 8.51 1.84 -0.18
N LEU A 34 7.90 2.54 0.78
CA LEU A 34 8.14 3.96 1.01
C LEU A 34 8.18 4.24 2.51
N THR A 35 8.98 5.20 2.91
CA THR A 35 8.78 5.87 4.20
C THR A 35 7.50 6.69 4.17
N GLU A 36 6.99 7.08 5.34
CA GLU A 36 5.79 7.91 5.44
C GLU A 36 5.97 9.28 4.73
N GLU A 37 7.16 9.87 4.78
CA GLU A 37 7.46 11.14 4.11
C GLU A 37 7.46 10.98 2.58
N GLN A 38 8.11 9.94 2.06
CA GLN A 38 8.11 9.63 0.63
C GLN A 38 6.70 9.33 0.13
N HIS A 39 5.91 8.58 0.92
CA HIS A 39 4.52 8.30 0.61
C HIS A 39 3.69 9.57 0.47
N LYS A 40 3.76 10.50 1.43
CA LYS A 40 3.03 11.78 1.38
C LYS A 40 3.36 12.57 0.12
N TYR A 41 4.63 12.68 -0.23
CA TYR A 41 5.07 13.39 -1.43
C TYR A 41 4.53 12.73 -2.70
N ILE A 42 4.76 11.42 -2.86
CA ILE A 42 4.36 10.68 -4.05
C ILE A 42 2.83 10.61 -4.20
N TYR A 43 2.11 10.42 -3.09
CA TYR A 43 0.65 10.38 -3.08
C TYR A 43 0.02 11.70 -3.54
N ALA A 44 0.65 12.83 -3.22
CA ALA A 44 0.23 14.16 -3.68
C ALA A 44 0.57 14.43 -5.15
N PHE A 45 1.61 13.77 -5.69
CA PHE A 45 2.04 13.92 -7.08
C PHE A 45 1.05 13.30 -8.07
N PHE A 46 0.55 12.09 -7.79
CA PHE A 46 -0.39 11.40 -8.66
C PHE A 46 -1.80 11.99 -8.55
N LYS A 47 -2.41 12.30 -9.70
CA LYS A 47 -3.80 12.80 -9.76
C LYS A 47 -4.82 11.67 -9.87
N ASP A 48 -4.51 10.62 -10.63
CA ASP A 48 -5.36 9.45 -10.76
C ASP A 48 -5.25 8.56 -9.51
N SER A 49 -6.37 8.36 -8.82
CA SER A 49 -6.43 7.50 -7.64
C SER A 49 -6.04 6.05 -7.92
N LYS A 50 -6.14 5.57 -9.16
CA LYS A 50 -5.74 4.22 -9.56
C LYS A 50 -4.24 4.03 -9.73
N GLU A 51 -3.48 5.14 -9.78
CA GLU A 51 -2.02 5.13 -9.89
C GLU A 51 -1.34 5.48 -8.56
N LYS A 52 -2.14 5.85 -7.54
CA LYS A 52 -1.62 6.23 -6.24
C LYS A 52 -1.09 5.02 -5.48
N PRO A 53 -0.02 5.18 -4.69
CA PRO A 53 0.37 4.20 -3.69
C PRO A 53 -0.66 4.22 -2.55
N LEU A 54 -1.61 3.29 -2.56
CA LEU A 54 -2.69 3.21 -1.59
C LEU A 54 -2.28 2.39 -0.37
N GLU A 55 -2.78 2.82 0.79
CA GLU A 55 -2.75 1.97 1.99
C GLU A 55 -3.70 0.77 1.82
N LEU A 56 -3.51 -0.27 2.63
CA LEU A 56 -4.33 -1.50 2.58
C LEU A 56 -5.84 -1.21 2.67
N ASN A 57 -6.24 -0.31 3.57
CA ASN A 57 -7.64 0.03 3.79
C ASN A 57 -8.25 0.81 2.61
N GLU A 58 -7.45 1.67 1.97
CA GLU A 58 -7.85 2.44 0.81
C GLU A 58 -7.91 1.56 -0.44
N TRP A 59 -6.89 0.71 -0.62
CA TRP A 59 -6.80 -0.29 -1.68
C TRP A 59 -8.04 -1.17 -1.75
N GLY A 60 -8.47 -1.70 -0.61
CA GLY A 60 -9.65 -2.57 -0.53
C GLY A 60 -10.92 -1.88 -1.03
N LYS A 61 -11.09 -0.58 -0.73
CA LYS A 61 -12.22 0.23 -1.19
C LYS A 61 -12.16 0.46 -2.70
N VAL A 62 -11.00 0.85 -3.24
CA VAL A 62 -10.82 1.13 -4.67
C VAL A 62 -11.04 -0.11 -5.52
N MET A 63 -10.53 -1.26 -5.07
CA MET A 63 -10.61 -2.52 -5.80
C MET A 63 -11.91 -3.30 -5.54
N LYS A 64 -12.81 -2.78 -4.68
CA LYS A 64 -14.05 -3.44 -4.26
C LYS A 64 -13.83 -4.88 -3.77
N THR A 65 -12.71 -5.11 -3.09
CA THR A 65 -12.41 -6.40 -2.47
C THR A 65 -13.00 -6.44 -1.07
N GLU A 66 -13.43 -7.61 -0.61
CA GLU A 66 -13.90 -7.79 0.76
C GLU A 66 -12.87 -7.28 1.77
N PRO A 67 -13.32 -6.62 2.86
CA PRO A 67 -12.43 -6.19 3.92
C PRO A 67 -11.67 -7.40 4.49
N LEU A 68 -10.37 -7.22 4.70
CA LEU A 68 -9.58 -8.23 5.36
C LEU A 68 -9.91 -8.21 6.86
N ASN A 69 -10.55 -9.27 7.34
CA ASN A 69 -10.58 -9.56 8.77
C ASN A 69 -9.19 -10.10 9.16
N PHE A 70 -8.41 -9.30 9.87
CA PHE A 70 -7.10 -9.65 10.40
C PHE A 70 -7.13 -9.84 11.91
#